data_AF-A0A7C9NAM6-F1
#
_entry.id   AF-A0A7C9NAM6-F1
#
_cell.length_a   1.000
_cell.length_b   1.000
_cell.length_c   1.000
_cell.angle_alpha   90.00
_cell.angle_beta   90.00
_cell.angle_gamma   90.00
#
_symmetry.space_group_name_H-M   'P 1'
#
loop_
_entity.id
_entity.type
_entity.pdbx_description
1 polymer ?
#
loop_
_entity_poly.entity_id
_entity_poly.type
_entity_poly.pdbx_seq_one_letter_code
_entity_poly.pdbx_strand_id
1 'polypeptide(L)'
;MAQPQQPQQPQPQSQLPDPLQARNWAAGCTGCHASDWLSGHDALFATLLDFKSGRRPATVMQQLSRGYADEQLRAIADHFSGQSAP
;
A
#
# COMPACT_ATOMS: atom_id res chain seq x y z
N MET A 1 23.00 -2.46 -22.72
CA MET A 1 22.94 -2.47 -21.25
C MET A 1 21.49 -2.50 -20.80
N ALA A 2 20.91 -3.70 -20.72
CA ALA A 2 19.53 -3.95 -20.33
C ALA A 2 19.51 -4.39 -18.86
N GLN A 3 18.69 -3.73 -18.05
CA GLN A 3 18.45 -4.14 -16.66
C GLN A 3 17.75 -5.51 -16.69
N PRO A 4 18.23 -6.54 -15.97
CA PRO A 4 17.58 -7.84 -15.96
C PRO A 4 16.22 -7.72 -15.29
N GLN A 5 15.17 -8.02 -16.06
CA GLN A 5 13.80 -8.07 -15.59
C GLN A 5 13.66 -9.29 -14.68
N GLN A 6 13.52 -9.06 -13.38
CA GLN A 6 13.38 -10.12 -12.39
C GLN A 6 12.06 -10.88 -12.64
N PRO A 7 12.06 -12.22 -12.61
CA PRO A 7 10.87 -13.03 -12.87
C PRO A 7 9.82 -12.82 -11.78
N GLN A 8 8.60 -12.45 -12.18
CA GLN A 8 7.45 -12.27 -11.29
C GLN A 8 7.04 -13.64 -10.73
N GLN A 9 7.43 -13.93 -9.48
CA GLN A 9 7.07 -15.18 -8.81
C GLN A 9 5.63 -15.11 -8.24
N PRO A 10 4.86 -16.21 -8.28
CA PRO A 10 3.54 -16.30 -7.65
C PRO A 10 3.70 -16.30 -6.11
N GLN A 11 3.18 -15.27 -5.43
CA GLN A 11 3.46 -15.07 -3.99
C GLN A 11 2.39 -15.68 -3.07
N PRO A 12 2.72 -16.69 -2.23
CA PRO A 12 1.87 -17.17 -1.15
C PRO A 12 1.87 -16.18 0.03
N GLN A 13 0.69 -15.63 0.35
CA GLN A 13 0.51 -14.55 1.34
C GLN A 13 0.30 -15.11 2.76
N SER A 14 1.35 -15.20 3.60
CA SER A 14 1.22 -15.37 5.08
C SER A 14 2.49 -15.07 5.90
N GLN A 15 3.46 -14.33 5.37
CA GLN A 15 4.61 -13.85 6.14
C GLN A 15 4.48 -12.34 6.32
N LEU A 16 4.86 -11.83 7.51
CA LEU A 16 4.91 -10.40 7.82
C LEU A 16 5.49 -9.63 6.63
N PRO A 17 4.85 -8.53 6.18
CA PRO A 17 5.23 -7.87 4.97
C PRO A 17 6.65 -7.33 5.08
N ASP A 18 7.54 -7.89 4.26
CA ASP A 18 8.91 -7.41 4.08
C ASP A 18 8.91 -5.94 3.61
N PRO A 19 9.86 -5.09 4.08
CA PRO A 19 9.90 -3.68 3.71
C PRO A 19 9.98 -3.43 2.19
N LEU A 20 10.67 -4.28 1.42
CA LEU A 20 10.72 -4.17 -0.04
C LEU A 20 9.35 -4.51 -0.67
N GLN A 21 8.62 -5.47 -0.09
CA GLN A 21 7.27 -5.79 -0.53
C GLN A 21 6.32 -4.60 -0.31
N ALA A 22 6.37 -3.95 0.85
CA ALA A 22 5.58 -2.76 1.15
C ALA A 22 5.90 -1.60 0.19
N ARG A 23 7.19 -1.40 -0.13
CA ARG A 23 7.65 -0.44 -1.15
C ARG A 23 7.06 -0.71 -2.53
N ASN A 24 7.04 -1.97 -2.95
CA ASN A 24 6.49 -2.35 -4.25
C ASN A 24 4.98 -2.08 -4.34
N TRP A 25 4.22 -2.36 -3.29
CA TRP A 25 2.80 -2.01 -3.24
C TRP A 25 2.59 -0.50 -3.24
N ALA A 26 3.34 0.24 -2.42
CA ALA A 26 3.24 1.69 -2.31
C ALA A 26 3.58 2.41 -3.62
N ALA A 27 4.52 1.89 -4.42
CA ALA A 27 4.84 2.43 -5.74
C ALA A 27 3.63 2.43 -6.70
N GLY A 28 2.70 1.49 -6.53
CA GLY A 28 1.46 1.47 -7.30
C GLY A 28 0.46 2.57 -6.89
N CYS A 29 0.51 3.04 -5.65
CA CYS A 29 -0.41 4.06 -5.14
C CYS A 29 -0.12 5.44 -5.73
N THR A 30 1.16 5.78 -5.93
CA THR A 30 1.58 7.09 -6.48
C THR A 30 1.31 7.26 -7.98
N GLY A 31 0.75 6.26 -8.65
CA GLY A 31 0.46 6.32 -10.09
C GLY A 31 -0.73 7.22 -10.47
N CYS A 32 -1.64 7.50 -9.53
CA CYS A 32 -2.86 8.27 -9.82
C CYS A 32 -2.89 9.63 -9.11
N HIS A 33 -2.32 9.74 -7.92
CA HIS A 33 -2.26 10.98 -7.16
C HIS A 33 -0.96 11.04 -6.36
N ALA A 34 -0.61 12.22 -5.87
CA ALA A 34 0.49 12.42 -4.94
C ALA A 34 0.02 13.38 -3.84
N SER A 35 0.58 13.24 -2.64
CA SER A 35 0.38 14.09 -1.45
C SER A 35 -0.70 13.67 -0.44
N ASP A 36 -1.71 12.86 -0.79
CA ASP A 36 -2.69 12.35 0.21
C ASP A 36 -2.02 11.52 1.34
N TRP A 37 -0.85 10.97 1.04
CA TRP A 37 -0.01 10.18 1.97
C TRP A 37 0.73 11.03 3.00
N LEU A 38 0.78 12.35 2.84
CA LEU A 38 1.48 13.26 3.77
C LEU A 38 0.70 13.49 5.09
N SER A 39 -0.47 12.87 5.21
CA SER A 39 -1.33 12.93 6.41
C SER A 39 -0.71 12.23 7.63
N GLY A 40 0.40 11.49 7.44
CA GLY A 40 1.02 10.65 8.46
C GLY A 40 0.35 9.28 8.58
N HIS A 41 1.01 8.39 9.32
CA HIS A 41 0.70 6.95 9.36
C HIS A 41 -0.75 6.66 9.72
N ASP A 42 -1.19 7.09 10.89
CA ASP A 42 -2.51 6.75 11.41
C ASP A 42 -3.65 7.33 10.58
N ALA A 43 -3.50 8.57 10.10
CA ALA A 43 -4.51 9.21 9.27
C ALA A 43 -4.64 8.53 7.90
N LEU A 44 -3.51 8.14 7.31
CA LEU A 44 -3.49 7.39 6.05
C LEU A 44 -4.08 5.99 6.24
N PHE A 45 -3.67 5.26 7.27
CA PHE A 45 -4.18 3.93 7.56
C PHE A 45 -5.71 3.95 7.80
N ALA A 46 -6.19 4.86 8.64
CA ALA A 46 -7.63 5.03 8.88
C ALA A 46 -8.39 5.36 7.58
N THR A 47 -7.84 6.24 6.74
CA THR A 47 -8.42 6.57 5.43
C THR A 47 -8.53 5.35 4.52
N LEU A 48 -7.49 4.52 4.45
CA LEU A 48 -7.49 3.30 3.65
C LEU A 48 -8.54 2.29 4.13
N LEU A 49 -8.74 2.18 5.45
CA LEU A 49 -9.82 1.37 6.03
C LEU A 49 -11.21 1.94 5.74
N ASP A 50 -11.35 3.25 5.72
CA ASP A 50 -12.60 3.93 5.38
C ASP A 50 -12.99 3.66 3.91
N PHE A 51 -12.01 3.65 3.00
CA PHE A 51 -12.21 3.23 1.61
C PHE A 51 -12.53 1.73 1.51
N LYS A 52 -11.81 0.87 2.23
CA LYS A 52 -12.03 -0.58 2.21
C LYS A 52 -13.46 -0.95 2.65
N SER A 53 -13.89 -0.36 3.77
CA SER A 53 -15.23 -0.56 4.35
C SER A 53 -16.35 0.13 3.56
N GLY A 54 -16.01 1.08 2.68
CA GLY A 54 -16.98 1.87 1.93
C GLY A 54 -17.60 3.02 2.73
N ARG A 55 -17.09 3.32 3.93
CA ARG A 55 -17.51 4.50 4.71
C ARG A 55 -17.09 5.81 4.03
N ARG A 56 -15.96 5.80 3.31
CA ARG A 56 -15.56 6.93 2.44
C ARG A 56 -16.06 6.70 1.01
N PRO A 57 -16.79 7.66 0.42
CA PRO A 57 -17.11 7.57 -1.00
C PRO A 57 -15.83 7.68 -1.83
N ALA A 58 -15.65 6.76 -2.77
CA ALA A 58 -14.59 6.84 -3.78
C ALA A 58 -15.01 6.09 -5.04
N THR A 59 -14.44 6.49 -6.18
CA THR A 59 -14.67 5.82 -7.46
C THR A 59 -13.79 4.57 -7.59
N VAL A 60 -12.47 4.74 -7.45
CA VAL A 60 -11.49 3.66 -7.64
C VAL A 60 -10.89 3.15 -6.33
N MET A 61 -10.71 4.02 -5.34
CA MET A 61 -9.98 3.68 -4.11
C MET A 61 -10.68 2.59 -3.28
N GLN A 62 -12.01 2.50 -3.30
CA GLN A 62 -12.69 1.39 -2.61
C GLN A 62 -12.28 0.03 -3.18
N GLN A 63 -12.20 -0.07 -4.51
CA GLN A 63 -11.79 -1.31 -5.19
C GLN A 63 -10.33 -1.63 -4.88
N LEU A 64 -9.44 -0.62 -4.94
CA LEU A 64 -8.02 -0.80 -4.64
C LEU A 64 -7.79 -1.21 -3.17
N SER A 65 -8.41 -0.53 -2.21
CA SER A 65 -8.23 -0.82 -0.78
C SER A 65 -8.77 -2.20 -0.37
N ARG A 66 -9.81 -2.71 -1.04
CA ARG A 66 -10.34 -4.07 -0.78
C ARG A 66 -9.42 -5.18 -1.30
N GLY A 67 -8.54 -4.88 -2.26
CA GLY A 67 -7.51 -5.81 -2.74
C GLY A 67 -6.39 -6.09 -1.74
N TYR A 68 -6.31 -5.32 -0.65
CA TYR A 68 -5.29 -5.45 0.38
C TYR A 68 -5.87 -5.93 1.72
N ALA A 69 -5.13 -6.80 2.40
CA ALA A 69 -5.38 -7.12 3.80
C ALA A 69 -5.03 -5.92 4.72
N ASP A 70 -5.58 -5.91 5.93
CA ASP A 70 -5.37 -4.81 6.88
C ASP A 70 -3.89 -4.66 7.26
N GLU A 71 -3.16 -5.76 7.46
CA GLU A 71 -1.70 -5.74 7.62
C GLU A 71 -0.96 -5.14 6.42
N GLN A 72 -1.43 -5.37 5.19
CA GLN A 72 -0.81 -4.81 3.99
C GLN A 72 -1.07 -3.31 3.88
N LEU A 73 -2.31 -2.86 4.17
CA LEU A 73 -2.64 -1.44 4.24
C LEU A 73 -1.85 -0.70 5.32
N ARG A 74 -1.61 -1.36 6.46
CA ARG A 74 -0.74 -0.83 7.52
C ARG A 74 0.70 -0.70 7.04
N ALA A 75 1.25 -1.73 6.39
CA ALA A 75 2.61 -1.69 5.85
C ALA A 75 2.79 -0.62 4.75
N ILE A 76 1.77 -0.39 3.92
CA ILE A 76 1.76 0.71 2.95
C ILE A 76 1.77 2.07 3.66
N ALA A 77 0.95 2.24 4.69
CA ALA A 77 0.91 3.49 5.45
C ALA A 77 2.23 3.77 6.18
N ASP A 78 2.84 2.72 6.74
CA ASP A 78 4.14 2.74 7.40
C ASP A 78 5.24 3.19 6.44
N HIS A 79 5.22 2.66 5.21
CA HIS A 79 6.13 3.10 4.15
C HIS A 79 6.02 4.60 3.84
N PHE A 80 4.79 5.09 3.60
CA PHE A 80 4.58 6.51 3.28
C PHE A 80 4.91 7.47 4.41
N SER A 81 4.91 6.98 5.66
CA SER A 81 5.22 7.78 6.84
C SER A 81 6.72 7.82 7.16
N GLY A 82 7.55 7.11 6.37
CA GLY A 82 8.96 6.93 6.67
C GLY A 82 9.22 6.00 7.86
N GLN A 83 8.20 5.28 8.33
CA GLN A 83 8.29 4.34 9.45
C GLN A 83 8.62 2.90 9.00
N SER A 84 9.00 2.72 7.72
CA SER A 84 9.40 1.42 7.16
C SER A 84 10.24 0.65 8.16
N ALA A 85 9.70 -0.43 8.72
CA ALA A 85 10.41 -1.27 9.69
C ALA A 85 11.82 -1.60 9.16
N PRO A 86 12.86 -1.55 10.03
CA PRO A 86 14.25 -1.72 9.62
C PRO A 86 14.52 -3.07 8.95
#